data_AF-A0A4Q5T8R6-F1
#
_entry.id   AF-A0A4Q5T8R6-F1
#
_cell.length_a   1.000
_cell.length_b   1.000
_cell.length_c   1.000
_cell.angle_alpha   90.00
_cell.angle_beta   90.00
_cell.angle_gamma   90.00
#
_symmetry.space_group_name_H-M   'P 1'
#
loop_
_entity.id
_entity.type
_entity.pdbx_description
1 polymer ?
#
loop_
_entity_poly.entity_id
_entity_poly.type
_entity_poly.pdbx_seq_one_letter_code
_entity_poly.pdbx_strand_id
1 'polypeptide(L)'
;YGVVEFDGENKVISIEEKPQAPKSNFAVPGLYFYDNEVVSIAGNLQPSARGEYEITDVNKEYLRQGKLKVAILDRGTAWLDTGTFDSLSDASEFVRVIEKRQGTKIGCIEEVAYRMGYINEEQLQQQAQSLIKSGYGKYLESVKNKKS
;
A
#
# COMPACT_ATOMS: atom_id res chain seq x y z
N TYR A 1 -10.73 0.49 10.64
CA TYR A 1 -10.47 0.76 9.21
C TYR A 1 -11.79 1.09 8.52
N GLY A 2 -11.73 1.66 7.32
CA GLY A 2 -12.89 1.71 6.43
C GLY A 2 -13.29 0.28 6.04
N VAL A 3 -14.59 -0.02 6.03
CA VAL A 3 -15.14 -1.35 5.70
C VAL A 3 -16.00 -1.23 4.45
N VAL A 4 -15.78 -2.13 3.49
CA VAL A 4 -16.54 -2.16 2.22
C VAL A 4 -17.48 -3.34 2.19
N GLU A 5 -18.73 -3.09 1.84
CA GLU A 5 -19.75 -4.11 1.59
C GLU A 5 -19.87 -4.40 0.10
N PHE A 6 -19.99 -5.68 -0.26
CA PHE A 6 -20.17 -6.13 -1.63
C PHE A 6 -21.51 -6.85 -1.81
N ASP A 7 -22.09 -6.76 -3.00
CA ASP A 7 -23.22 -7.61 -3.41
C ASP A 7 -22.76 -9.01 -3.87
N GLY A 8 -23.74 -9.84 -4.26
CA GLY A 8 -23.48 -11.19 -4.77
C GLY A 8 -22.70 -11.25 -6.09
N GLU A 9 -22.47 -10.12 -6.75
CA GLU A 9 -21.72 -9.99 -8.01
C GLU A 9 -20.36 -9.28 -7.79
N ASN A 10 -19.91 -9.14 -6.54
CA ASN A 10 -18.69 -8.41 -6.13
C ASN A 10 -18.70 -6.92 -6.48
N LYS A 11 -19.86 -6.29 -6.64
CA LYS A 11 -19.98 -4.85 -6.77
C LYS A 11 -20.12 -4.20 -5.40
N VAL A 12 -19.47 -3.06 -5.22
CA VAL A 12 -19.50 -2.31 -3.96
C VAL A 12 -20.90 -1.73 -3.72
N ILE A 13 -21.49 -2.04 -2.56
CA ILE A 13 -22.77 -1.49 -2.12
C ILE A 13 -22.55 -0.29 -1.20
N SER A 14 -21.67 -0.42 -0.21
CA SER A 14 -21.46 0.61 0.80
C SER A 14 -20.02 0.65 1.30
N ILE A 15 -19.60 1.81 1.82
CA ILE A 15 -18.33 1.99 2.51
C ILE A 15 -18.55 2.83 3.77
N GLU A 16 -18.04 2.34 4.91
CA GLU A 16 -18.23 2.95 6.22
C GLU A 16 -16.90 3.11 6.96
N GLU A 17 -16.67 4.27 7.57
CA GLU A 17 -15.46 4.54 8.35
C GLU A 17 -15.64 4.05 9.78
N LYS A 18 -14.82 3.09 10.21
CA LYS A 18 -14.80 2.55 11.59
C LYS A 18 -16.21 2.25 12.14
N PRO A 19 -17.03 1.42 11.44
CA PRO A 19 -18.39 1.12 11.89
C PRO A 19 -18.36 0.37 13.22
N GLN A 20 -19.30 0.67 14.13
CA GLN A 20 -19.47 -0.08 15.37
C GLN A 20 -19.89 -1.53 15.12
N ALA A 21 -20.69 -1.75 14.06
CA ALA A 21 -21.12 -3.06 13.59
C ALA A 21 -20.72 -3.20 12.10
N PRO A 22 -19.54 -3.78 11.79
CA PRO A 22 -19.06 -3.89 10.42
C PRO A 22 -19.95 -4.81 9.58
N LYS A 23 -20.34 -4.35 8.39
CA LYS A 23 -21.19 -5.13 7.46
C LYS A 23 -20.42 -6.23 6.71
N SER A 24 -19.10 -6.19 6.74
CA SER A 24 -18.23 -7.19 6.12
C SER A 24 -16.89 -7.27 6.85
N ASN A 25 -16.08 -8.26 6.50
CA ASN A 25 -14.69 -8.39 6.96
C ASN A 25 -13.67 -7.74 5.99
N PHE A 26 -14.13 -7.01 4.97
CA PHE A 26 -13.25 -6.37 3.99
C PHE A 26 -12.86 -4.97 4.44
N ALA A 27 -11.67 -4.88 5.02
CA ALA A 27 -11.04 -3.60 5.33
C ALA A 27 -10.45 -2.96 4.06
N VAL A 28 -10.58 -1.64 3.95
CA VAL A 28 -9.93 -0.86 2.89
C VAL A 28 -8.52 -0.50 3.34
N PRO A 29 -7.48 -1.01 2.65
CA PRO A 29 -6.11 -0.64 2.96
C PRO A 29 -5.84 0.82 2.57
N GLY A 30 -4.74 1.37 3.07
CA GLY A 30 -4.29 2.75 2.77
C GLY A 30 -3.75 2.95 1.34
N LEU A 31 -4.35 2.34 0.32
CA LEU A 31 -3.96 2.45 -1.08
C LEU A 31 -5.17 2.85 -1.93
N TYR A 32 -5.09 4.02 -2.55
CA TYR A 32 -6.19 4.61 -3.31
C TYR A 32 -5.67 5.16 -4.64
N PHE A 33 -6.45 4.97 -5.70
CA PHE A 33 -6.19 5.56 -7.01
C PHE A 33 -7.38 6.43 -7.39
N TYR A 34 -7.10 7.67 -7.79
CA TYR A 34 -8.13 8.63 -8.16
C TYR A 34 -7.82 9.27 -9.49
N ASP A 35 -8.86 9.69 -10.20
CA ASP A 35 -8.73 10.66 -11.28
C ASP A 35 -8.64 12.09 -10.71
N ASN A 36 -8.61 13.09 -11.58
CA ASN A 36 -8.41 14.48 -11.18
C ASN A 36 -9.62 15.09 -10.43
N GLU A 37 -10.81 14.48 -10.48
CA GLU A 37 -12.00 14.98 -9.76
C GLU A 37 -11.80 14.96 -8.24
N VAL A 38 -10.86 14.14 -7.74
CA VAL A 38 -10.55 14.03 -6.30
C VAL A 38 -10.24 15.36 -5.65
N VAL A 39 -9.62 16.31 -6.38
CA VAL A 39 -9.28 17.63 -5.86
C VAL A 39 -10.55 18.43 -5.53
N SER A 40 -11.53 18.41 -6.43
CA SER A 40 -12.81 19.10 -6.21
C SER A 40 -13.65 18.40 -5.15
N ILE A 41 -13.66 17.06 -5.15
CA ILE A 41 -14.38 16.28 -4.13
C ILE A 41 -13.81 16.59 -2.74
N ALA A 42 -12.49 16.47 -2.57
CA ALA A 42 -11.82 16.76 -1.30
C ALA A 42 -12.03 18.21 -0.85
N GLY A 43 -11.96 19.18 -1.78
CA GLY A 43 -12.16 20.60 -1.49
C GLY A 43 -13.57 20.96 -1.01
N ASN A 44 -14.57 20.11 -1.26
CA ASN A 44 -15.96 20.33 -0.86
C ASN A 44 -16.40 19.48 0.34
N LEU A 45 -15.50 18.66 0.91
CA LEU A 45 -15.82 17.84 2.07
C LEU A 45 -16.17 18.70 3.29
N GLN A 46 -17.03 18.15 4.14
CA GLN A 46 -17.31 18.70 5.46
C GLN A 46 -16.58 17.85 6.52
N PRO A 47 -16.12 18.46 7.62
CA PRO A 47 -15.53 17.70 8.73
C PRO A 47 -16.51 16.66 9.27
N SER A 48 -16.00 15.49 9.62
CA SER A 48 -16.78 14.43 10.26
C SER A 48 -17.19 14.81 11.69
N ALA A 49 -17.97 13.95 12.35
CA ALA A 49 -18.28 14.11 13.78
C ALA A 49 -17.02 14.13 14.68
N ARG A 50 -15.87 13.67 14.17
CA ARG A 50 -14.57 13.71 14.84
C ARG A 50 -13.76 14.98 14.52
N GLY A 51 -14.27 15.86 13.64
CA GLY A 51 -13.57 17.04 13.15
C GLY A 51 -12.51 16.74 12.09
N GLU A 52 -12.51 15.54 11.51
CA GLU A 52 -11.54 15.10 10.50
C GLU A 52 -12.15 15.16 9.09
N TYR A 53 -11.32 15.43 8.08
CA TYR A 53 -11.70 15.22 6.68
C TYR A 53 -11.36 13.77 6.29
N GLU A 54 -12.38 12.94 6.19
CA GLU A 54 -12.19 11.50 6.04
C GLU A 54 -11.95 11.11 4.59
N ILE A 55 -10.92 10.29 4.33
CA ILE A 55 -10.72 9.68 3.00
C ILE A 55 -11.91 8.81 2.60
N THR A 56 -12.61 8.22 3.58
CA THR A 56 -13.82 7.44 3.35
C THR A 56 -14.96 8.28 2.77
N ASP A 57 -15.03 9.59 3.07
CA ASP A 57 -16.05 10.46 2.48
C ASP A 57 -15.74 10.82 1.02
N VAL A 58 -14.46 10.93 0.65
CA VAL A 58 -14.04 10.96 -0.77
C VAL A 58 -14.53 9.71 -1.49
N ASN A 59 -14.25 8.53 -0.92
CA ASN A 59 -14.64 7.24 -1.50
C ASN A 59 -16.17 7.10 -1.64
N LYS A 60 -16.94 7.58 -0.64
CA LYS A 60 -18.42 7.62 -0.72
C LYS A 60 -18.91 8.48 -1.87
N GLU A 61 -18.27 9.60 -2.15
CA GLU A 61 -18.67 10.45 -3.28
C GLU A 61 -18.42 9.75 -4.62
N TYR A 62 -17.26 9.10 -4.80
CA TYR A 62 -17.02 8.26 -5.97
C TYR A 62 -18.02 7.09 -6.08
N LEU A 63 -18.41 6.49 -4.96
CA LEU A 63 -19.44 5.44 -4.92
C LEU A 63 -20.80 5.98 -5.35
N ARG A 64 -21.20 7.15 -4.83
CA ARG A 64 -22.45 7.84 -5.18
C ARG A 64 -22.53 8.17 -6.66
N GLN A 65 -21.39 8.52 -7.27
CA GLN A 65 -21.28 8.76 -8.71
C GLN A 65 -21.20 7.48 -9.56
N GLY A 66 -21.16 6.29 -8.93
CA GLY A 66 -20.99 5.01 -9.63
C GLY A 66 -19.61 4.82 -10.25
N LYS A 67 -18.60 5.59 -9.81
CA LYS A 67 -17.23 5.58 -10.33
C LYS A 67 -16.26 4.77 -9.46
N LEU A 68 -16.64 4.44 -8.22
CA LEU A 68 -15.81 3.64 -7.34
C LEU A 68 -15.67 2.21 -7.86
N LYS A 69 -14.43 1.77 -8.01
CA LYS A 69 -14.06 0.36 -8.24
C LYS A 69 -13.21 -0.10 -7.08
N VAL A 70 -13.48 -1.31 -6.59
CA VAL A 70 -12.68 -1.93 -5.54
C VAL A 70 -12.05 -3.21 -6.08
N ALA A 71 -10.74 -3.31 -5.95
CA ALA A 71 -9.99 -4.51 -6.27
C ALA A 71 -9.80 -5.32 -4.98
N ILE A 72 -10.15 -6.61 -5.03
CA ILE A 72 -9.93 -7.53 -3.92
C ILE A 72 -8.50 -8.06 -4.03
N LEU A 73 -7.70 -7.85 -2.97
CA LEU A 73 -6.38 -8.46 -2.85
C LEU A 73 -6.53 -9.95 -2.57
N ASP A 74 -5.67 -10.76 -3.20
CA ASP A 74 -5.73 -12.20 -3.01
C ASP A 74 -5.40 -12.61 -1.56
N ARG A 75 -5.76 -13.84 -1.19
CA ARG A 75 -5.48 -14.37 0.15
C ARG A 75 -3.98 -14.50 0.43
N GLY A 76 -3.13 -14.50 -0.60
CA GLY A 76 -1.67 -14.55 -0.48
C GLY A 76 -1.05 -13.21 -0.13
N THR A 77 -1.80 -12.11 -0.28
CA THR A 77 -1.32 -10.76 -0.02
C THR A 77 -1.29 -10.47 1.48
N ALA A 78 -0.13 -10.07 1.98
CA ALA A 78 0.01 -9.56 3.33
C ALA A 78 -0.21 -8.04 3.32
N TRP A 79 -1.19 -7.57 4.08
CA TRP A 79 -1.35 -6.17 4.42
C TRP A 79 -1.10 -6.00 5.92
N LEU A 80 -0.14 -5.15 6.26
CA LEU A 80 0.33 -4.92 7.63
C LEU A 80 0.21 -3.43 7.91
N ASP A 81 -0.40 -3.08 9.04
CA ASP A 81 -0.52 -1.71 9.54
C ASP A 81 0.26 -1.59 10.84
N THR A 82 1.25 -0.71 10.89
CA THR A 82 2.20 -0.60 12.00
C THR A 82 1.76 0.43 13.05
N GLY A 83 0.45 0.47 13.34
CA GLY A 83 -0.17 1.45 14.24
C GLY A 83 0.07 1.21 15.74
N THR A 84 0.53 0.02 16.12
CA THR A 84 0.88 -0.36 17.51
C THR A 84 2.29 -0.97 17.58
N PHE A 85 2.90 -0.98 18.77
CA PHE A 85 4.22 -1.61 18.97
C PHE A 85 4.23 -3.09 18.57
N ASP A 86 3.18 -3.84 18.94
CA ASP A 86 3.06 -5.26 18.57
C ASP A 86 2.96 -5.42 17.04
N SER A 87 2.10 -4.63 16.38
CA SER A 87 1.94 -4.69 14.93
C SER A 87 3.23 -4.31 14.16
N LEU A 88 4.02 -3.39 14.70
CA LEU A 88 5.32 -3.03 14.14
C LEU A 88 6.34 -4.17 14.29
N SER A 89 6.34 -4.85 15.45
CA SER A 89 7.19 -6.01 15.69
C SER A 89 6.84 -7.14 14.73
N ASP A 90 5.54 -7.46 14.58
CA ASP A 90 5.04 -8.49 13.66
C ASP A 90 5.42 -8.18 12.22
N ALA A 91 5.25 -6.92 11.78
CA ALA A 91 5.63 -6.51 10.43
C ALA A 91 7.15 -6.62 10.19
N SER A 92 7.95 -6.25 11.18
CA SER A 92 9.42 -6.37 11.13
C SER A 92 9.86 -7.82 11.02
N GLU A 93 9.23 -8.72 11.78
CA GLU A 93 9.49 -10.15 11.71
C GLU A 93 9.08 -10.74 10.36
N PHE A 94 7.90 -10.37 9.86
CA PHE A 94 7.42 -10.80 8.54
C PHE A 94 8.43 -10.46 7.45
N VAL A 95 8.85 -9.19 7.35
CA VAL A 95 9.83 -8.74 6.36
C VAL A 95 11.14 -9.52 6.51
N ARG A 96 11.68 -9.61 7.73
CA ARG A 96 12.94 -10.32 8.02
C ARG A 96 12.91 -11.78 7.55
N VAL A 97 11.82 -12.50 7.82
CA VAL A 97 11.69 -13.92 7.45
C VAL A 97 11.62 -14.10 5.93
N ILE A 98 10.82 -13.28 5.24
CA ILE A 98 10.67 -13.36 3.79
C ILE A 98 11.99 -13.05 3.09
N GLU A 99 12.65 -11.95 3.46
CA GLU A 99 13.92 -11.55 2.86
C GLU A 99 15.00 -12.62 3.04
N LYS A 100 15.08 -13.22 4.24
CA LYS A 100 16.06 -14.27 4.55
C LYS A 100 15.83 -15.55 3.74
N ARG A 101 14.58 -15.88 3.42
CA ARG A 101 14.22 -17.10 2.69
C ARG A 101 14.29 -16.94 1.17
N GLN A 102 13.93 -15.77 0.65
CA GLN A 102 13.89 -15.52 -0.80
C GLN A 102 15.18 -14.89 -1.33
N GLY A 103 16.02 -14.33 -0.45
CA GLY A 103 17.24 -13.62 -0.86
C GLY A 103 16.93 -12.34 -1.66
N THR A 104 15.73 -11.80 -1.52
CA THR A 104 15.23 -10.53 -2.08
C THR A 104 15.00 -9.54 -0.95
N LYS A 105 14.93 -8.24 -1.28
CA LYS A 105 14.58 -7.18 -0.33
C LYS A 105 13.17 -6.66 -0.62
N ILE A 106 12.37 -6.52 0.43
CA ILE A 106 11.02 -5.94 0.31
C ILE A 106 11.15 -4.42 0.40
N GLY A 107 10.52 -3.69 -0.52
CA GLY A 107 10.56 -2.22 -0.52
C GLY A 107 11.90 -1.60 -0.92
N CYS A 108 12.77 -2.34 -1.63
CA CYS A 108 14.01 -1.80 -2.17
C CYS A 108 13.74 -0.87 -3.35
N ILE A 109 13.73 0.44 -3.10
CA ILE A 109 13.41 1.46 -4.10
C ILE A 109 14.45 1.55 -5.21
N GLU A 110 15.72 1.26 -4.92
CA GLU A 110 16.81 1.31 -5.89
C GLU A 110 16.71 0.18 -6.90
N GLU A 111 16.34 -1.03 -6.45
CA GLU A 111 16.06 -2.15 -7.34
C GLU A 111 14.87 -1.85 -8.25
N VAL A 112 13.77 -1.32 -7.69
CA VAL A 112 12.60 -0.95 -8.48
C VAL A 112 12.96 0.12 -9.51
N ALA A 113 13.66 1.18 -9.10
CA ALA A 113 14.09 2.24 -10.01
C ALA A 113 15.00 1.73 -11.12
N TYR A 114 15.94 0.83 -10.82
CA TYR A 114 16.81 0.22 -11.82
C TYR A 114 16.03 -0.67 -12.79
N ARG A 115 15.16 -1.55 -12.29
CA ARG A 115 14.33 -2.44 -13.12
C ARG A 115 13.33 -1.68 -13.99
N MET A 116 12.82 -0.54 -13.52
CA MET A 116 11.95 0.36 -14.29
C MET A 116 12.73 1.27 -15.25
N GLY A 117 14.07 1.26 -15.23
CA GLY A 117 14.90 2.08 -16.09
C GLY A 117 14.98 3.56 -15.69
N TYR A 118 14.57 3.92 -14.47
CA TYR A 118 14.71 5.28 -13.94
C TYR A 118 16.15 5.63 -13.56
N ILE A 119 16.95 4.62 -13.23
CA ILE A 119 18.39 4.76 -13.01
C ILE A 119 19.16 3.74 -13.84
N ASN A 120 20.37 4.10 -14.25
CA ASN A 120 21.27 3.20 -14.94
C ASN A 120 22.12 2.37 -13.95
N GLU A 121 22.93 1.46 -14.50
CA GLU A 121 23.76 0.56 -13.70
C GLU A 121 24.83 1.30 -12.87
N GLU A 122 25.39 2.38 -13.40
CA GLU A 122 26.41 3.19 -12.71
C GLU A 122 25.81 3.85 -11.48
N GLN A 123 24.62 4.43 -11.60
CA GLN A 123 23.88 5.04 -10.49
C GLN A 123 23.53 4.00 -9.42
N LEU A 124 23.09 2.79 -9.82
CA LEU A 124 22.86 1.70 -8.87
C LEU A 124 24.16 1.31 -8.15
N GLN A 125 25.29 1.22 -8.85
CA GLN A 125 26.58 0.88 -8.26
C GLN A 125 27.03 1.94 -7.23
N GLN A 126 26.84 3.21 -7.53
CA GLN A 126 27.17 4.30 -6.60
C GLN A 126 26.38 4.18 -5.29
N GLN A 127 25.07 3.87 -5.36
CA GLN A 127 24.24 3.62 -4.16
C GLN A 127 24.68 2.34 -3.43
N ALA A 128 25.04 1.29 -4.17
CA ALA A 128 25.51 0.04 -3.57
C ALA A 128 26.80 0.26 -2.75
N GLN A 129 27.74 1.06 -3.26
CA GLN A 129 29.00 1.33 -2.58
C GLN A 129 28.82 2.17 -1.31
N SER A 130 27.95 3.18 -1.33
CA SER A 130 27.68 4.00 -0.13
C SER A 130 27.05 3.17 1.00
N LEU A 131 26.32 2.10 0.66
CA LEU A 131 25.61 1.24 1.60
C LEU A 131 26.29 -0.11 1.86
N ILE A 132 27.54 -0.32 1.40
CA ILE A 132 28.18 -1.64 1.45
C ILE A 132 28.34 -2.19 2.88
N LYS A 133 28.57 -1.30 3.86
CA LYS A 133 28.80 -1.65 5.26
C LYS A 133 27.54 -2.14 6.00
N SER A 134 26.35 -1.77 5.55
CA SER A 134 25.09 -2.20 6.18
C SER A 134 24.64 -3.59 5.73
N GLY A 135 25.32 -4.18 4.73
CA GLY A 135 24.87 -5.40 4.05
C GLY A 135 23.79 -5.14 2.99
N TYR A 136 23.10 -4.00 3.02
CA TYR A 136 22.16 -3.60 1.98
C TYR A 136 22.87 -3.31 0.65
N GLY A 137 24.03 -2.66 0.68
CA GLY A 137 24.82 -2.42 -0.53
C GLY A 137 25.20 -3.71 -1.27
N LYS A 138 25.54 -4.77 -0.53
CA LYS A 138 25.82 -6.10 -1.12
C LYS A 138 24.61 -6.68 -1.86
N TYR A 139 23.41 -6.42 -1.33
CA TYR A 139 22.18 -6.79 -2.03
C TYR A 139 22.05 -6.03 -3.36
N LEU A 140 22.24 -4.70 -3.34
CA LEU A 140 22.15 -3.87 -4.54
C LEU A 140 23.14 -4.30 -5.63
N GLU A 141 24.37 -4.70 -5.27
CA GLU A 141 25.33 -5.26 -6.24
C GLU A 141 24.82 -6.55 -6.89
N SER A 142 24.10 -7.38 -6.14
CA SER A 142 23.54 -8.64 -6.64
C SER A 142 22.37 -8.47 -7.60
N VAL A 143 21.67 -7.32 -7.56
CA VAL A 143 20.49 -7.04 -8.41
C VAL A 143 20.84 -7.12 -9.89
N LYS A 144 22.05 -6.67 -10.28
CA LYS A 144 22.55 -6.71 -11.67
C LYS A 144 22.58 -8.12 -12.25
N ASN A 145 22.91 -9.10 -11.41
CA ASN A 145 23.07 -10.49 -11.80
C ASN A 145 21.75 -11.27 -11.80
N LYS A 146 20.69 -10.70 -11.21
CA LYS A 146 19.34 -11.26 -11.15
C LYS A 146 18.45 -10.61 -12.21
N LYS A 147 18.80 -10.80 -13.49
CA LYS A 147 17.85 -10.59 -14.59
C LYS A 147 17.04 -11.89 -14.75
N SER A 148 15.76 -11.83 -14.37
CA SER A 148 14.76 -12.80 -14.83
C SER A 148 14.32 -12.43 -16.24
#